data_AF-A0A2K3K291-F1
#
_entry.id   AF-A0A2K3K291-F1
#
_cell.length_a   1.000
_cell.length_b   1.000
_cell.length_c   1.000
_cell.angle_alpha   90.00
_cell.angle_beta   90.00
_cell.angle_gamma   90.00
#
_symmetry.space_group_name_H-M   'P 1'
#
loop_
_entity.id
_entity.type
_entity.pdbx_description
1 polymer ?
#
loop_
_entity_poly.entity_id
_entity_poly.type
_entity_poly.pdbx_seq_one_letter_code
_entity_poly.pdbx_strand_id
1 'polypeptide(L)'
;SVDRNKFQIQIPLPPKIDPSVTMMTVEEKPDVTYNDIGGCKEQIEKMREVVELPMLHPEKFVKLGIDPPKGVLCYGPPGTGKTLLARAVANRTDACFIRVIGSELVQKYVGEGARMVR
;
A
#
# COMPACT_ATOMS: atom_id res chain seq x y z
N SER A 1 -21.37 -14.97 -43.13
CA SER A 1 -22.32 -14.98 -42.02
C SER A 1 -21.75 -15.81 -40.89
N VAL A 2 -21.26 -15.18 -39.83
CA VAL A 2 -20.72 -15.90 -38.66
C VAL A 2 -21.85 -16.06 -37.65
N ASP A 3 -22.19 -17.33 -37.42
CA ASP A 3 -23.31 -17.80 -36.62
C ASP A 3 -23.17 -17.45 -35.13
N ARG A 4 -24.26 -16.93 -34.56
CA ARG A 4 -24.40 -16.57 -33.14
C ARG A 4 -24.84 -17.80 -32.34
N ASN A 5 -23.95 -18.73 -32.01
CA ASN A 5 -24.31 -19.81 -31.06
C ASN A 5 -23.10 -20.43 -30.35
N LYS A 6 -22.64 -19.75 -29.28
CA LYS A 6 -22.15 -20.30 -28.00
C LYS A 6 -21.40 -19.20 -27.26
N PHE A 7 -22.11 -18.46 -26.40
CA PHE A 7 -21.46 -17.59 -25.42
C PHE A 7 -21.01 -18.44 -24.23
N GLN A 8 -19.97 -19.25 -24.43
CA GLN A 8 -19.25 -19.88 -23.32
C GLN A 8 -18.18 -18.88 -22.86
N ILE A 9 -18.25 -18.46 -21.60
CA ILE A 9 -17.23 -17.59 -20.99
C ILE A 9 -15.95 -18.42 -20.93
N GLN A 10 -15.04 -18.24 -21.90
CA GLN A 10 -13.82 -19.03 -21.95
C GLN A 10 -12.83 -18.59 -20.87
N ILE A 11 -12.79 -17.29 -20.52
CA ILE A 11 -11.90 -16.74 -19.50
C ILE A 11 -12.55 -15.47 -18.90
N PRO A 12 -12.76 -15.37 -17.57
CA PRO A 12 -13.16 -14.11 -16.97
C PRO A 12 -12.02 -13.09 -17.09
N LEU A 13 -12.33 -11.91 -17.63
CA LEU A 13 -11.40 -10.79 -17.60
C LEU A 13 -11.11 -10.41 -16.15
N PRO A 14 -9.84 -10.07 -15.79
CA PRO A 14 -9.55 -9.53 -14.48
C PRO A 14 -10.42 -8.28 -14.23
N PRO A 15 -10.81 -8.02 -12.97
CA PRO A 15 -11.64 -6.87 -12.64
C PRO A 15 -11.00 -5.58 -13.16
N LYS A 16 -11.84 -4.63 -13.58
CA LYS A 16 -11.39 -3.34 -14.11
C LYS A 16 -10.61 -2.59 -13.03
N ILE A 17 -9.29 -2.66 -13.09
CA ILE A 17 -8.42 -1.76 -12.33
C ILE A 17 -8.36 -0.48 -13.16
N ASP A 18 -8.82 0.63 -12.59
CA ASP A 18 -8.73 1.95 -13.25
C ASP A 18 -7.22 2.27 -13.44
N PRO A 19 -6.74 2.52 -14.68
CA PRO A 19 -5.31 2.63 -14.98
C PRO A 19 -4.63 3.82 -14.28
N SER A 20 -5.41 4.81 -13.84
CA SER A 20 -4.94 5.92 -12.99
C SER A 20 -4.46 5.43 -11.62
N VAL A 21 -5.08 4.39 -11.06
CA VAL A 21 -4.70 3.79 -9.77
C VAL A 21 -3.44 2.92 -9.94
N THR A 22 -3.34 2.20 -11.06
CA THR A 22 -2.15 1.41 -11.40
C THR A 22 -0.92 2.30 -11.65
N MET A 23 -1.09 3.54 -12.11
CA MET A 23 0.03 4.49 -12.21
C MET A 23 0.50 5.01 -10.84
N MET A 24 -0.36 4.99 -9.81
CA MET A 24 -0.01 5.40 -8.44
C MET A 24 0.64 4.29 -7.60
N THR A 25 0.47 3.03 -8.01
CA THR A 25 1.23 1.90 -7.45
C THR A 25 2.66 1.99 -7.94
N VAL A 26 3.61 2.16 -7.02
CA VAL A 26 5.03 2.14 -7.38
C VAL A 26 5.40 0.68 -7.60
N GLU A 27 5.50 0.26 -8.87
CA GLU A 27 5.86 -1.12 -9.22
C GLU A 27 7.31 -1.47 -8.81
N GLU A 28 8.18 -0.46 -8.65
CA GLU A 28 9.55 -0.65 -8.22
C GLU A 28 9.67 -0.61 -6.70
N LYS A 29 9.99 -1.78 -6.11
CA LYS A 29 10.41 -1.89 -4.72
C LYS A 29 11.51 -0.87 -4.42
N PRO A 30 11.35 0.00 -3.41
CA PRO A 30 12.37 0.99 -3.10
C PRO A 30 13.60 0.30 -2.51
N ASP A 31 14.81 0.58 -3.03
CA ASP A 31 16.10 0.04 -2.54
C ASP A 31 16.55 0.59 -1.16
N VAL A 32 15.64 1.23 -0.41
CA VAL A 32 15.94 1.85 0.89
C VAL A 32 15.88 0.80 1.98
N THR A 33 16.84 0.81 2.91
CA THR A 33 16.86 -0.09 4.07
C THR A 33 16.72 0.69 5.38
N TYR A 34 16.49 -0.01 6.49
CA TYR A 34 16.47 0.63 7.82
C TYR A 34 17.82 1.21 8.23
N ASN A 35 18.92 0.75 7.63
CA ASN A 35 20.26 1.28 7.89
C ASN A 35 20.42 2.70 7.34
N ASP A 36 19.66 3.07 6.31
CA ASP A 36 19.63 4.42 5.75
C ASP A 36 18.90 5.43 6.65
N ILE A 37 18.22 4.97 7.71
CA ILE A 37 17.42 5.80 8.60
C ILE A 37 18.16 6.03 9.91
N GLY A 38 18.82 7.19 10.02
CA GLY A 38 19.51 7.62 11.23
C GLY A 38 18.57 8.19 12.31
N GLY A 39 18.87 7.92 13.58
CA GLY A 39 18.29 8.64 14.72
C GLY A 39 16.83 8.36 15.07
N CYS A 40 16.16 7.41 14.41
CA CYS A 40 14.74 7.09 14.61
C CYS A 40 14.50 5.58 14.90
N LYS A 41 15.40 4.94 15.65
CA LYS A 41 15.35 3.49 15.90
C LYS A 41 14.07 3.04 16.62
N GLU A 42 13.61 3.79 17.61
CA GLU A 42 12.39 3.43 18.35
C GLU A 42 11.14 3.53 17.46
N GLN A 43 11.07 4.53 16.58
CA GLN A 43 9.99 4.70 15.62
C GLN A 43 10.01 3.62 14.56
N ILE A 44 11.20 3.21 14.10
CA ILE A 44 11.37 2.06 13.21
C ILE A 44 10.82 0.81 13.88
N GLU A 45 11.21 0.54 15.13
CA GLU A 45 10.78 -0.66 15.86
C GLU A 45 9.25 -0.72 16.01
N LYS A 46 8.61 0.38 16.43
CA LYS A 46 7.14 0.47 16.49
C LYS A 46 6.49 0.23 15.13
N MET A 47 7.03 0.79 14.06
CA MET A 47 6.52 0.61 12.70
C MET A 47 6.61 -0.86 12.28
N ARG A 48 7.71 -1.54 12.63
CA ARG A 48 7.91 -2.97 12.37
C ARG A 48 6.93 -3.83 13.20
N GLU A 49 6.70 -3.49 14.46
CA GLU A 49 5.69 -4.19 15.25
C GLU A 49 4.28 -4.03 14.70
N VAL A 50 3.95 -2.84 14.19
CA VAL A 50 2.61 -2.59 13.61
C VAL A 50 2.44 -3.24 12.24
N VAL A 51 3.49 -3.34 11.42
CA VAL A 51 3.39 -3.82 10.03
C VAL A 51 3.94 -5.25 9.88
N GLU A 52 5.15 -5.54 10.35
CA GLU A 52 5.77 -6.87 10.22
C GLU A 52 5.12 -7.90 11.15
N LEU A 53 4.82 -7.56 12.41
CA LEU A 53 4.27 -8.53 13.37
C LEU A 53 2.93 -9.14 12.92
N PRO A 54 1.93 -8.38 12.45
CA PRO A 54 0.68 -8.97 11.98
C PRO A 54 0.81 -9.72 10.66
N MET A 55 1.78 -9.37 9.82
CA MET A 55 2.05 -10.11 8.58
C MET A 55 2.77 -11.43 8.84
N LEU A 56 3.74 -11.45 9.75
CA LEU A 56 4.53 -12.64 10.09
C LEU A 56 3.81 -13.59 11.05
N HIS A 57 3.05 -13.04 12.02
CA HIS A 57 2.44 -13.80 13.12
C HIS A 57 0.97 -13.41 13.36
N PRO A 58 0.08 -13.60 12.37
CA PRO A 58 -1.34 -13.33 12.54
C PRO A 58 -1.94 -14.17 13.69
N GLU A 59 -1.41 -15.37 13.97
CA GLU A 59 -1.93 -16.22 15.05
C GLU A 59 -1.85 -15.58 16.45
N LYS A 60 -0.88 -14.69 16.68
CA LYS A 60 -0.73 -14.00 17.98
C LYS A 60 -1.90 -13.04 18.21
N PHE A 61 -2.26 -12.27 17.19
CA PHE A 61 -3.38 -11.32 17.23
C PHE A 61 -4.70 -12.05 17.43
N VAL A 62 -4.91 -13.16 16.73
CA VAL A 62 -6.11 -14.01 16.87
C VAL A 62 -6.21 -14.61 18.29
N LYS A 63 -5.10 -15.10 18.85
CA LYS A 63 -5.08 -15.67 20.21
C LYS A 63 -5.33 -14.63 21.30
N LEU A 64 -4.81 -13.41 21.13
CA LEU A 64 -5.05 -12.29 22.04
C LEU A 64 -6.46 -11.70 21.88
N GLY A 65 -7.16 -12.02 20.79
CA GLY A 65 -8.48 -11.44 20.48
C GLY A 65 -8.42 -9.95 20.15
N ILE A 66 -7.26 -9.47 19.69
CA ILE A 66 -7.05 -8.06 19.31
C ILE A 66 -6.90 -7.95 17.79
N ASP A 67 -7.52 -6.93 17.22
CA ASP A 67 -7.30 -6.59 15.81
C ASP A 67 -5.96 -5.88 15.63
N PRO A 68 -5.15 -6.26 14.63
CA PRO A 68 -3.91 -5.55 14.34
C PRO A 68 -4.21 -4.12 13.86
N PRO A 69 -3.33 -3.16 14.18
CA PRO A 69 -3.45 -1.81 13.67
C PRO A 69 -3.39 -1.79 12.15
N LYS A 70 -4.39 -1.17 11.50
CA LYS A 70 -4.53 -1.17 10.03
C LYS A 70 -3.78 -0.03 9.32
N GLY A 71 -3.28 0.95 10.07
CA GLY A 71 -2.62 2.11 9.50
C GLY A 71 -1.69 2.79 10.49
N VAL A 72 -0.63 3.40 9.95
CA VAL A 72 0.33 4.17 10.72
C VAL A 72 0.38 5.59 10.17
N LEU A 73 0.32 6.57 11.06
CA LEU A 73 0.50 7.98 10.72
C LEU A 73 1.89 8.44 11.14
N CYS A 74 2.75 8.73 10.17
CA CYS A 74 4.08 9.30 10.43
C CYS A 74 4.02 10.83 10.37
N TYR A 75 4.19 11.52 11.50
CA TYR A 75 4.18 13.00 11.57
C TYR A 75 5.47 13.57 12.17
N GLY A 76 5.70 14.87 11.99
CA GLY A 76 6.84 15.63 12.55
C GLY A 76 7.57 16.51 11.52
N PRO A 77 8.70 17.13 11.90
CA PRO A 77 9.37 18.12 11.06
C PRO A 77 9.91 17.52 9.74
N PRO A 78 9.99 18.33 8.66
CA PRO A 78 10.56 17.89 7.39
C PRO A 78 12.03 17.48 7.57
N GLY A 79 12.49 16.49 6.80
CA GLY A 79 13.87 15.99 6.88
C GLY A 79 14.13 14.90 7.93
N THR A 80 13.12 14.46 8.69
CA THR A 80 13.24 13.37 9.68
C THR A 80 13.04 11.95 9.11
N GLY A 81 13.15 11.78 7.79
CA GLY A 81 13.16 10.45 7.18
C GLY A 81 11.82 9.68 7.14
N LYS A 82 10.67 10.33 7.38
CA LYS A 82 9.35 9.65 7.36
C LYS A 82 9.05 8.91 6.05
N THR A 83 9.33 9.55 4.92
CA THR A 83 9.15 8.95 3.59
C THR A 83 10.15 7.82 3.36
N LEU A 84 11.37 7.94 3.89
CA LEU A 84 12.38 6.88 3.83
C LEU A 84 11.97 5.69 4.69
N LEU A 85 11.37 5.92 5.86
CA LEU A 85 10.80 4.88 6.72
C LEU A 85 9.72 4.08 6.01
N ALA A 86 8.76 4.75 5.37
CA ALA A 86 7.71 4.08 4.63
C ALA A 86 8.27 3.20 3.50
N ARG A 87 9.30 3.68 2.79
CA ARG A 87 10.01 2.93 1.75
C ARG A 87 10.77 1.72 2.31
N ALA A 88 11.53 1.91 3.39
CA ALA A 88 12.28 0.83 4.03
C ALA A 88 11.38 -0.30 4.54
N VAL A 89 10.22 0.04 5.10
CA VAL A 89 9.21 -0.93 5.53
C VAL A 89 8.66 -1.71 4.35
N ALA A 90 8.25 -1.02 3.27
CA ALA A 90 7.73 -1.68 2.08
C ALA A 90 8.75 -2.64 1.45
N ASN A 91 10.02 -2.23 1.40
CA ASN A 91 11.12 -3.08 0.94
C ASN A 91 11.32 -4.31 1.83
N ARG A 92 11.20 -4.15 3.15
CA ARG A 92 11.39 -5.26 4.10
C ARG A 92 10.27 -6.29 4.05
N THR A 93 9.03 -5.84 3.93
CA THR A 93 7.84 -6.70 3.95
C THR A 93 7.49 -7.27 2.58
N ASP A 94 8.28 -6.99 1.55
CA ASP A 94 7.99 -7.30 0.14
C ASP A 94 6.56 -6.86 -0.26
N ALA A 95 6.11 -5.74 0.32
CA ALA A 95 4.75 -5.26 0.17
C ALA A 95 4.65 -4.23 -0.95
N CYS A 96 3.52 -4.20 -1.64
CA CYS A 96 3.24 -3.19 -2.65
C CYS A 96 3.21 -1.79 -2.00
N PHE A 97 4.05 -0.88 -2.49
CA PHE A 97 4.11 0.50 -2.04
C PHE A 97 3.27 1.39 -2.95
N ILE A 98 2.14 1.87 -2.45
CA ILE A 98 1.28 2.81 -3.17
C ILE A 98 1.55 4.21 -2.65
N ARG A 99 2.15 5.07 -3.47
CA ARG A 99 2.41 6.46 -3.11
C ARG A 99 1.34 7.34 -3.72
N VAL A 100 0.41 7.78 -2.88
CA VAL A 100 -0.62 8.75 -3.28
C VAL A 100 -0.21 10.13 -2.81
N ILE A 101 -0.08 11.08 -3.74
CA ILE A 101 0.11 12.49 -3.41
C ILE A 101 -1.28 13.15 -3.41
N GLY A 102 -1.63 13.87 -2.33
CA GLY A 102 -2.96 14.46 -2.19
C GLY A 102 -3.36 15.40 -3.34
N SER A 103 -2.39 16.08 -3.97
CA SER A 103 -2.61 16.88 -5.18
C SER A 103 -2.93 16.06 -6.43
N GLU A 104 -2.57 14.78 -6.50
CA GLU A 104 -2.98 13.87 -7.58
C GLU A 104 -4.42 13.36 -7.41
N LEU A 105 -4.94 13.36 -6.18
CA LEU A 105 -6.34 13.02 -5.89
C LEU A 105 -7.31 14.15 -6.28
N VAL A 106 -6.81 15.37 -6.46
CA VAL A 106 -7.61 16.52 -6.90
C VAL A 106 -7.76 16.50 -8.42
N GLN A 107 -8.73 15.72 -8.90
CA GLN A 107 -9.12 15.76 -10.31
C GLN A 107 -10.14 16.89 -10.57
N LYS A 108 -10.09 17.45 -11.77
CA LYS A 108 -10.87 18.62 -12.22
C LYS A 108 -12.40 18.38 -12.25
N TYR A 109 -12.85 17.14 -12.08
CA TYR A 109 -14.25 16.73 -12.15
C TYR A 109 -14.75 16.20 -10.80
N VAL A 110 -15.82 16.82 -10.29
CA VAL A 110 -16.51 16.43 -9.06
C VAL A 110 -17.15 15.06 -9.26
N GLY A 111 -16.61 14.03 -8.58
CA GLY A 111 -17.16 12.66 -8.58
C GLY A 111 -16.14 11.55 -8.85
N GLU A 112 -15.03 11.83 -9.55
CA GLU A 112 -14.00 10.82 -9.86
C GLU A 112 -13.06 10.53 -8.68
N GLY A 113 -12.82 11.49 -7.79
CA GLY A 113 -11.96 11.29 -6.62
C GLY A 113 -12.43 10.17 -5.68
N ALA A 114 -13.76 10.00 -5.52
CA ALA A 114 -14.32 8.92 -4.71
C ALA A 114 -14.20 7.54 -5.35
N ARG A 115 -13.99 7.46 -6.68
CA ARG A 115 -13.81 6.21 -7.41
C ARG A 115 -12.39 5.65 -7.27
N MET A 116 -11.38 6.51 -7.16
CA MET A 116 -9.99 6.07 -6.95
C MET A 116 -9.70 5.57 -5.52
N VAL A 117 -10.54 5.93 -4.54
CA VAL A 117 -10.37 5.54 -3.13
C VAL A 117 -11.14 4.25 -2.80
N ARG A 118 -11.89 3.68 -3.75
CA ARG A 118 -12.84 2.59 -3.51
C ARG A 118 -12.43 1.27 -4.17
#